data_AF-A0A1V4VCW6-F1
#
_entry.id   AF-A0A1V4VCW6-F1
#
_cell.length_a   1.000
_cell.length_b   1.000
_cell.length_c   1.000
_cell.angle_alpha   90.00
_cell.angle_beta   90.00
_cell.angle_gamma   90.00
#
_symmetry.space_group_name_H-M   'P 1'
#
loop_
_entity.id
_entity.type
_entity.pdbx_description
1 polymer ?
#
loop_
_entity_poly.entity_id
_entity_poly.type
_entity_poly.pdbx_seq_one_letter_code
_entity_poly.pdbx_strand_id
1 'polypeptide(L)'
;MVLIANDYYGLSKPLREGTLGIQFRRITKTTVLSALREICRAEGAACTPELIAEIADMANGDLRSAINDLQAALDGSREVGEVATAVRDAKASIFDGVAKILRGSSLGEAVQIAWSLDESPEDLVHWIDENLPLVYGTADLAAGYERLSRADVFLGRVRRRQNYGLWRYASFMMTGGVQAARTEKKGGYIAFRPPGYWRRMGQTRGARQVRESAAGKIGRHCHISSRMAKGEMMGLFALLLKDPETGPKVAALLDFTVEEIALLLGTKPTTKKVSKIREAAERILEEDRVSEIEGAWGGAKKPEKAEKRERRRADKARKDAFDEDDPEAGSKAADLDEEPVEDRSPKNGGESSEVTEPEKDDRRQRSLFDF
;
A
#
# COMPACT_ATOMS: atom_id res chain seq x y z
N MET A 1 24.82 9.80 30.33
CA MET A 1 24.88 8.94 29.13
C MET A 1 24.19 9.68 27.99
N VAL A 2 24.78 9.75 26.80
CA VAL A 2 24.19 10.44 25.63
C VAL A 2 23.98 9.40 24.55
N LEU A 3 22.77 9.37 23.99
CA LEU A 3 22.37 8.46 22.90
C LEU A 3 22.07 9.30 21.66
N ILE A 4 22.56 8.87 20.49
CA ILE A 4 22.34 9.53 19.20
C ILE A 4 21.58 8.55 18.30
N ALA A 5 20.49 9.01 17.69
CA ALA A 5 19.68 8.23 16.77
C ALA A 5 19.21 9.09 15.60
N ASN A 6 19.26 8.55 14.38
CA ASN A 6 18.76 9.22 13.18
C ASN A 6 17.22 9.21 13.08
N ASP A 7 16.58 8.16 13.62
CA ASP A 7 15.13 8.04 13.68
C ASP A 7 14.69 7.81 15.13
N TYR A 8 14.00 8.80 15.69
CA TYR A 8 13.46 8.75 17.04
C TYR A 8 12.35 7.70 17.20
N TYR A 9 11.53 7.51 16.16
CA TYR A 9 10.42 6.54 16.21
C TYR A 9 10.89 5.11 15.97
N GLY A 10 12.06 4.93 15.35
CA GLY A 10 12.76 3.65 15.25
C GLY A 10 13.28 3.10 16.59
N LEU A 11 13.37 3.93 17.64
CA LEU A 11 13.78 3.47 18.97
C LEU A 11 12.69 2.63 19.67
N SER A 12 13.08 1.82 20.65
CA SER A 12 12.11 1.12 21.47
C SER A 12 11.38 2.11 22.40
N LYS A 13 10.10 1.84 22.67
CA LYS A 13 9.26 2.70 23.53
C LYS A 13 9.88 2.97 24.92
N PRO A 14 10.49 2.00 25.62
CA PRO A 14 11.12 2.24 26.93
C PRO A 14 12.29 3.24 26.87
N LEU A 15 13.07 3.24 25.78
CA LEU A 15 14.18 4.18 25.62
C LEU A 15 13.69 5.61 25.39
N ARG A 16 12.61 5.79 24.63
CA ARG A 16 12.01 7.11 24.42
C ARG A 16 11.43 7.71 25.69
N GLU A 17 10.77 6.88 26.51
CA GLU A 17 10.14 7.35 27.75
C GLU A 17 11.16 7.59 28.88
N GLY A 18 12.30 6.89 28.85
CA GLY A 18 13.38 7.04 29.82
C GLY A 18 14.45 8.08 29.48
N THR A 19 14.33 8.82 28.38
CA THR A 19 15.36 9.79 27.95
C THR A 19 14.76 11.14 27.52
N LEU A 20 15.54 12.21 27.67
CA LEU A 20 15.18 13.54 27.15
C LEU A 20 15.49 13.61 25.65
N GLY A 21 14.45 13.67 24.82
CA GLY A 21 14.61 13.81 23.37
C GLY A 21 15.02 15.23 22.98
N ILE A 22 16.23 15.38 22.45
CA ILE A 22 16.70 16.63 21.84
C ILE A 22 16.65 16.46 20.31
N GLN A 23 15.78 17.22 19.64
CA GLN A 23 15.62 17.15 18.20
C GLN A 23 16.64 18.03 17.48
N PHE A 24 17.49 17.42 16.66
CA PHE A 24 18.36 18.13 15.73
C PHE A 24 17.61 18.39 14.42
N ARG A 25 17.51 19.66 14.04
CA ARG A 25 16.92 20.07 12.75
C ARG A 25 18.00 20.19 11.69
N ARG A 26 17.60 20.11 10.42
CA ARG A 26 18.50 20.40 9.29
C ARG A 26 19.07 21.80 9.43
N ILE A 27 20.36 21.93 9.14
CA ILE A 27 21.06 23.22 9.19
C ILE A 27 20.57 24.06 8.01
N THR A 28 20.34 25.35 8.23
CA THR A 28 19.92 26.26 7.16
C THR A 28 21.06 26.50 6.18
N LYS A 29 20.72 26.73 4.91
CA LYS A 29 21.70 27.03 3.86
C LYS A 29 22.62 28.20 4.23
N THR A 30 22.08 29.23 4.87
CA THR A 30 22.85 30.41 5.32
C THR A 30 23.94 30.06 6.34
N THR A 31 23.64 29.16 7.28
CA THR A 31 24.61 28.67 8.26
C THR A 31 25.67 27.80 7.61
N VAL A 32 25.28 26.91 6.68
CA VAL A 32 26.25 26.09 5.91
C VAL A 32 27.20 26.99 5.10
N LEU A 33 26.66 27.99 4.38
CA LEU A 33 27.45 28.99 3.64
C LEU A 33 28.47 29.70 4.54
N SER A 34 28.05 30.14 5.73
CA SER A 34 28.93 30.82 6.67
C SER A 34 30.06 29.93 7.14
N ALA A 35 29.76 28.67 7.51
CA ALA A 35 30.74 27.70 7.97
C ALA A 35 31.77 27.37 6.86
N LEU A 36 31.32 27.13 5.63
CA LEU A 36 32.23 26.86 4.51
C LEU A 36 33.16 28.04 4.20
N ARG A 37 32.65 29.29 4.27
CA ARG A 37 33.47 30.50 4.10
C ARG A 37 34.51 30.67 5.20
N GLU A 38 34.20 30.24 6.42
CA GLU A 38 35.13 30.28 7.54
C GLU A 38 36.24 29.24 7.36
N ILE A 39 35.88 28.01 6.95
CA ILE A 39 36.83 26.94 6.64
C ILE A 39 37.76 27.34 5.50
N CYS A 40 37.24 27.85 4.38
CA CYS A 40 38.09 28.32 3.26
C CYS A 40 39.08 29.42 3.70
N ARG A 41 38.66 30.34 4.58
CA ARG A 41 39.53 31.39 5.11
C ARG A 41 40.61 30.84 6.04
N ALA A 42 40.25 29.88 6.90
CA ALA A 42 41.18 29.25 7.83
C ALA A 42 42.24 28.39 7.12
N GLU A 43 41.83 27.68 6.07
CA GLU A 43 42.71 26.82 5.26
C GLU A 43 43.49 27.58 4.18
N GLY A 44 43.25 28.88 4.01
CA GLY A 44 43.88 29.69 2.97
C GLY A 44 43.51 29.27 1.54
N ALA A 45 42.38 28.59 1.36
CA ALA A 45 41.92 28.07 0.09
C ALA A 45 41.20 29.16 -0.73
N ALA A 46 41.57 29.29 -2.01
CA ALA A 46 40.92 30.21 -2.95
C ALA A 46 39.57 29.65 -3.41
N CYS A 47 38.54 29.79 -2.58
CA CYS A 47 37.17 29.38 -2.90
C CYS A 47 36.38 30.54 -3.53
N THR A 48 35.77 30.33 -4.71
CA THR A 48 34.85 31.31 -5.28
C THR A 48 33.51 31.31 -4.52
N PRO A 49 32.83 32.47 -4.37
CA PRO A 49 31.53 32.55 -3.71
C PRO A 49 30.46 31.65 -4.35
N GLU A 50 30.55 31.45 -5.66
CA GLU A 50 29.63 30.63 -6.46
C GLU A 50 29.77 29.14 -6.10
N LEU A 51 31.01 28.63 -6.03
CA LEU A 51 31.28 27.24 -5.66
C LEU A 51 30.75 26.91 -4.25
N ILE A 52 30.96 27.82 -3.30
CA ILE A 52 30.46 27.64 -1.93
C ILE A 52 28.92 27.61 -1.91
N ALA A 53 28.27 28.42 -2.74
CA ALA A 53 26.81 28.46 -2.84
C ALA A 53 26.24 27.17 -3.44
N GLU A 54 26.88 26.64 -4.48
CA GLU A 54 26.50 25.37 -5.10
C GLU A 54 26.65 24.21 -4.11
N ILE A 55 27.79 24.10 -3.42
CA ILE A 55 28.01 23.05 -2.42
C ILE A 55 26.99 23.14 -1.27
N ALA A 56 26.67 24.36 -0.81
CA ALA A 56 25.67 24.56 0.23
C ALA A 56 24.25 24.19 -0.22
N ASP A 57 23.92 24.36 -1.51
CA ASP A 57 22.65 23.88 -2.07
C ASP A 57 22.57 22.36 -2.13
N MET A 58 23.65 21.72 -2.57
CA MET A 58 23.71 20.25 -2.71
C MET A 58 23.67 19.51 -1.37
N ALA A 59 24.27 20.08 -0.33
CA ALA A 59 24.37 19.49 0.98
C ALA A 59 23.01 19.24 1.67
N ASN A 60 21.95 19.94 1.25
CA ASN A 60 20.58 19.79 1.77
C ASN A 60 20.47 19.78 3.32
N GLY A 61 21.31 20.58 3.98
CA GLY A 61 21.37 20.73 5.43
C GLY A 61 22.24 19.73 6.19
N ASP A 62 23.07 18.94 5.49
CA ASP A 62 24.13 18.10 6.07
C ASP A 62 25.51 18.76 5.92
N LEU A 63 26.04 19.30 7.03
CA LEU A 63 27.33 19.98 7.04
C LEU A 63 28.51 19.04 6.78
N ARG A 64 28.43 17.76 7.17
CA ARG A 64 29.52 16.81 6.93
C ARG A 64 29.68 16.55 5.44
N SER A 65 28.55 16.35 4.75
CA SER A 65 28.54 16.18 3.30
C SER A 65 29.09 17.43 2.60
N ALA A 66 28.65 18.64 3.02
CA ALA A 66 29.15 19.90 2.49
C ALA A 66 30.68 20.07 2.62
N ILE A 67 31.25 19.72 3.78
CA ILE A 67 32.69 19.82 4.03
C ILE A 67 33.46 18.84 3.15
N ASN A 68 32.98 17.61 3.00
CA ASN A 68 33.62 16.61 2.15
C ASN A 68 33.59 17.02 0.67
N ASP A 69 32.47 17.60 0.21
CA ASP A 69 32.33 18.08 -1.16
C ASP A 69 33.25 19.30 -1.41
N LEU A 70 33.39 20.19 -0.42
CA LEU A 70 34.37 21.28 -0.47
C LEU A 70 35.81 20.75 -0.53
N GLN A 71 36.15 19.77 0.31
CA GLN A 71 37.47 19.15 0.29
C GLN A 71 37.75 18.50 -1.07
N ALA A 72 36.80 17.75 -1.62
CA ALA A 72 36.95 17.11 -2.93
C ALA A 72 37.13 18.14 -4.06
N ALA A 73 36.39 19.26 -4.02
CA ALA A 73 36.54 20.35 -4.98
C ALA A 73 37.91 21.03 -4.89
N LEU A 74 38.47 21.17 -3.68
CA LEU A 74 39.79 21.76 -3.46
C LEU A 74 40.94 20.79 -3.78
N ASP A 75 40.81 19.51 -3.44
CA ASP A 75 41.83 18.50 -3.76
C ASP A 75 41.93 18.26 -5.28
N GLY A 76 40.80 18.32 -6.01
CA GLY A 76 40.79 18.24 -7.47
C GLY A 76 41.40 19.44 -8.20
N SER A 77 41.56 20.58 -7.50
CA SER A 77 42.06 21.83 -8.09
C SER A 77 43.59 21.93 -8.19
N ARG A 78 44.34 20.93 -7.70
CA ARG A 78 45.82 20.95 -7.73
C ARG A 78 46.46 20.66 -9.09
N GLU A 79 45.72 20.16 -10.09
CA GLU A 79 46.35 19.85 -11.40
C GLU A 79 45.65 20.36 -12.66
N VAL A 80 44.37 20.77 -12.67
CA VAL A 80 43.76 21.27 -13.91
C VAL A 80 42.74 22.36 -13.59
N GLY A 81 42.85 23.50 -14.27
CA GLY A 81 41.98 24.69 -14.13
C GLY A 81 40.54 24.51 -14.61
N GLU A 82 39.92 23.37 -14.35
CA GLU A 82 38.50 23.10 -14.61
C GLU A 82 37.84 22.59 -13.33
N VAL A 83 37.16 23.50 -12.62
CA VAL A 83 36.42 23.24 -11.37
C VAL A 83 35.09 22.47 -11.65
N ALA A 84 34.87 21.93 -12.85
CA ALA A 84 33.52 21.57 -13.31
C ALA A 84 33.10 20.11 -13.15
N THR A 85 33.98 19.17 -12.77
CA THR A 85 33.67 17.72 -12.89
C THR A 85 33.56 16.94 -11.58
N ALA A 86 33.82 17.57 -10.43
CA ALA A 86 33.68 16.94 -9.10
C ALA A 86 32.40 17.36 -8.36
N VAL A 87 31.47 18.03 -9.04
CA VAL A 87 30.14 18.32 -8.50
C VAL A 87 29.38 17.00 -8.48
N ARG A 88 29.33 16.38 -7.31
CA ARG A 88 28.51 15.21 -7.07
C ARG A 88 27.08 15.57 -7.44
N ASP A 89 26.48 14.80 -8.35
CA ASP A 89 25.07 14.98 -8.73
C ASP A 89 24.25 14.88 -7.44
N ALA A 90 23.81 16.04 -6.94
CA ALA A 90 23.05 16.10 -5.70
C ALA A 90 21.80 15.28 -5.96
N LYS A 91 21.71 14.09 -5.33
CA LYS A 91 20.57 13.20 -5.46
C LYS A 91 19.33 14.03 -5.19
N ALA A 92 18.65 14.43 -6.27
CA ALA A 92 17.41 15.16 -6.14
C ALA A 92 16.52 14.28 -5.28
N SER A 93 15.94 14.86 -4.22
CA SER A 93 14.99 14.09 -3.43
C SER A 93 13.95 13.56 -4.40
N ILE A 94 13.57 12.29 -4.26
CA ILE A 94 12.62 11.70 -5.19
C ILE A 94 11.32 12.50 -5.30
N PHE A 95 10.93 13.18 -4.21
CA PHE A 95 9.84 14.14 -4.18
C PHE A 95 10.05 15.32 -5.14
N ASP A 96 11.26 15.89 -5.16
CA ASP A 96 11.62 16.99 -6.05
C ASP A 96 11.67 16.51 -7.51
N GLY A 97 12.20 15.31 -7.75
CA GLY A 97 12.23 14.70 -9.09
C GLY A 97 10.83 14.46 -9.64
N VAL A 98 9.96 13.83 -8.86
CA VAL A 98 8.54 13.62 -9.22
C VAL A 98 7.83 14.95 -9.42
N ALA A 99 8.08 15.94 -8.56
CA ALA A 99 7.51 17.27 -8.72
C ALA A 99 7.94 17.95 -10.03
N LYS A 100 9.20 17.82 -10.42
CA LYS A 100 9.72 18.35 -11.68
C LYS A 100 9.18 17.59 -12.90
N ILE A 101 9.08 16.27 -12.83
CA ILE A 101 8.49 15.44 -13.89
C ILE A 101 7.04 15.86 -14.13
N LEU A 102 6.22 15.91 -13.08
CA LEU A 102 4.79 16.19 -13.20
C LEU A 102 4.49 17.66 -13.50
N ARG A 103 5.32 18.60 -13.01
CA ARG A 103 5.07 20.04 -13.19
C ARG A 103 5.86 20.70 -14.32
N GLY A 104 6.96 20.11 -14.75
CA GLY A 104 7.87 20.66 -15.76
C GLY A 104 7.21 20.88 -17.12
N SER A 105 7.95 21.51 -18.04
CA SER A 105 7.46 21.77 -19.41
C SER A 105 8.30 21.10 -20.49
N SER A 106 9.45 20.51 -20.14
CA SER A 106 10.36 19.86 -21.07
C SER A 106 10.29 18.34 -20.92
N LEU A 107 9.85 17.68 -21.99
CA LEU A 107 9.74 16.22 -22.04
C LEU A 107 11.11 15.54 -21.88
N GLY A 108 12.14 16.11 -22.52
CA GLY A 108 13.51 15.59 -22.45
C GLY A 108 14.08 15.71 -21.04
N GLU A 109 13.84 16.84 -20.38
CA GLU A 109 14.26 17.06 -18.98
C GLU A 109 13.59 16.07 -18.03
N ALA A 110 12.29 15.79 -18.22
CA ALA A 110 11.56 14.82 -17.39
C ALA A 110 12.16 13.40 -17.48
N VAL A 111 12.68 13.01 -18.65
CA VAL A 111 13.37 11.72 -18.82
C VAL A 111 14.75 11.72 -18.17
N GLN A 112 15.50 12.81 -18.30
CA GLN A 112 16.82 12.94 -17.66
C GLN A 112 16.70 12.91 -16.14
N ILE A 113 15.70 13.60 -15.58
CA ILE A 113 15.41 13.55 -14.15
C ILE A 113 15.08 12.12 -13.72
N ALA A 114 14.30 11.38 -14.50
CA ALA A 114 13.99 9.99 -14.20
C ALA A 114 15.24 9.11 -14.11
N TRP A 115 16.26 9.38 -14.93
CA TRP A 115 17.52 8.63 -14.93
C TRP A 115 18.49 9.07 -13.83
N SER A 116 18.40 10.30 -13.34
CA SER A 116 19.22 10.77 -12.22
C SER A 116 18.65 10.41 -10.84
N LEU A 117 17.39 9.97 -10.78
CA LEU A 117 16.77 9.46 -9.57
C LEU A 117 17.35 8.09 -9.19
N ASP A 118 17.59 7.89 -7.89
CA ASP A 118 18.06 6.63 -7.29
C ASP A 118 16.91 5.63 -7.09
N GLU A 119 16.05 5.50 -8.10
CA GLU A 119 14.86 4.64 -8.08
C GLU A 119 14.72 3.90 -9.40
N SER A 120 14.29 2.65 -9.32
CA SER A 120 14.12 1.85 -10.53
C SER A 120 12.90 2.34 -11.33
N PRO A 121 12.88 2.19 -12.67
CA PRO A 121 11.67 2.44 -13.46
C PRO A 121 10.44 1.65 -12.98
N GLU A 122 10.65 0.51 -12.33
CA GLU A 122 9.58 -0.31 -11.76
C GLU A 122 8.98 0.30 -10.49
N ASP A 123 9.75 1.08 -9.75
CA ASP A 123 9.30 1.75 -8.53
C ASP A 123 8.80 3.17 -8.83
N LEU A 124 9.46 3.89 -9.74
CA LEU A 124 9.10 5.24 -10.17
C LEU A 124 7.66 5.32 -10.72
N VAL A 125 7.18 4.28 -11.40
CA VAL A 125 5.80 4.23 -11.92
C VAL A 125 4.77 4.39 -10.80
N HIS A 126 5.02 3.84 -9.61
CA HIS A 126 4.13 3.92 -8.46
C HIS A 126 4.18 5.30 -7.79
N TRP A 127 5.34 5.96 -7.84
CA TRP A 127 5.48 7.35 -7.42
C TRP A 127 4.69 8.30 -8.31
N ILE A 128 4.67 8.05 -9.62
CA ILE A 128 3.90 8.85 -10.56
C ILE A 128 2.40 8.58 -10.40
N ASP A 129 1.99 7.31 -10.28
CA ASP A 129 0.59 6.89 -10.05
C ASP A 129 -0.06 7.59 -8.85
N GLU A 130 0.59 7.55 -7.67
CA GLU A 130 0.04 8.10 -6.44
C GLU A 130 -0.11 9.64 -6.48
N ASN A 131 0.75 10.31 -7.28
CA ASN A 131 0.81 11.77 -7.32
C ASN A 131 0.13 12.39 -8.55
N LEU A 132 -0.25 11.58 -9.55
CA LEU A 132 -0.95 12.03 -10.76
C LEU A 132 -2.25 12.81 -10.42
N PRO A 133 -3.16 12.28 -9.57
CA PRO A 133 -4.43 12.95 -9.26
C PRO A 133 -4.26 14.25 -8.47
N LEU A 134 -3.10 14.45 -7.83
CA LEU A 134 -2.84 15.67 -7.06
C LEU A 134 -2.57 16.86 -7.99
N VAL A 135 -1.98 16.59 -9.16
CA VAL A 135 -1.51 17.60 -10.11
C VAL A 135 -2.49 17.80 -11.28
N TYR A 136 -3.13 16.72 -11.78
CA TYR A 136 -3.91 16.73 -13.02
C TYR A 136 -5.42 16.89 -12.74
N GLY A 137 -6.13 17.63 -13.58
CA GLY A 137 -7.60 17.71 -13.58
C GLY A 137 -8.25 16.50 -14.25
N THR A 138 -9.59 16.37 -14.20
CA THR A 138 -10.32 15.16 -14.63
C THR A 138 -10.04 14.73 -16.08
N ALA A 139 -10.04 15.66 -17.03
CA ALA A 139 -9.78 15.36 -18.45
C ALA A 139 -8.32 14.95 -18.70
N ASP A 140 -7.37 15.71 -18.15
CA ASP A 140 -5.94 15.44 -18.27
C ASP A 140 -5.53 14.15 -17.54
N LEU A 141 -6.25 13.79 -16.47
CA LEU A 141 -5.99 12.60 -15.67
C LEU A 141 -6.23 11.31 -16.46
N ALA A 142 -7.30 11.27 -17.27
CA ALA A 142 -7.58 10.13 -18.14
C ALA A 142 -6.44 9.91 -19.15
N ALA A 143 -6.00 10.98 -19.82
CA ALA A 143 -4.89 10.92 -20.75
C ALA A 143 -3.56 10.57 -20.05
N GLY A 144 -3.31 11.10 -18.85
CA GLY A 144 -2.14 10.78 -18.04
C GLY A 144 -2.09 9.29 -17.66
N TYR A 145 -3.21 8.73 -17.19
CA TYR A 145 -3.30 7.31 -16.85
C TYR A 145 -3.21 6.41 -18.08
N GLU A 146 -3.69 6.83 -19.25
CA GLU A 146 -3.48 6.07 -20.48
C GLU A 146 -1.98 5.94 -20.80
N ARG A 147 -1.21 7.02 -20.65
CA ARG A 147 0.24 7.03 -20.87
C ARG A 147 0.97 6.18 -19.83
N LEU A 148 0.57 6.29 -18.58
CA LEU A 148 1.12 5.51 -17.47
C LEU A 148 0.82 4.00 -17.63
N SER A 149 -0.40 3.66 -18.07
CA SER A 149 -0.80 2.29 -18.38
C SER A 149 0.06 1.67 -19.49
N ARG A 150 0.37 2.45 -20.54
CA ARG A 150 1.31 1.99 -21.59
C ARG A 150 2.72 1.77 -21.03
N ALA A 151 3.17 2.58 -20.07
CA ALA A 151 4.45 2.35 -19.40
C ALA A 151 4.45 1.02 -18.62
N ASP A 152 3.38 0.72 -17.87
CA ASP A 152 3.23 -0.56 -17.15
C ASP A 152 3.26 -1.78 -18.09
N VAL A 153 2.65 -1.68 -19.29
CA VAL A 153 2.74 -2.74 -20.30
C VAL A 153 4.20 -2.99 -20.72
N PHE A 154 5.03 -1.95 -20.84
CA PHE A 154 6.47 -2.13 -21.11
C PHE A 154 7.19 -2.76 -19.92
N LEU A 155 6.91 -2.33 -18.69
CA LEU A 155 7.49 -2.93 -17.48
C LEU A 155 7.11 -4.42 -17.35
N GLY A 156 5.86 -4.78 -17.63
CA GLY A 156 5.42 -6.18 -17.66
C GLY A 156 6.12 -7.02 -18.74
N ARG A 157 6.48 -6.42 -19.88
CA ARG A 157 7.30 -7.07 -20.92
C ARG A 157 8.75 -7.24 -20.47
N VAL A 158 9.31 -6.26 -19.75
CA VAL A 158 10.65 -6.36 -19.15
C VAL A 158 10.68 -7.53 -18.18
N ARG A 159 9.75 -7.60 -17.22
CA ARG A 159 9.68 -8.68 -16.23
C ARG A 159 9.60 -10.08 -16.87
N ARG A 160 8.81 -10.21 -17.95
CA ARG A 160 8.64 -11.50 -18.66
C ARG A 160 9.82 -11.91 -19.53
N ARG A 161 10.49 -10.96 -20.18
CA ARG A 161 11.55 -11.26 -21.17
C ARG A 161 12.96 -10.93 -20.69
N GLN A 162 13.09 -10.32 -19.52
CA GLN A 162 14.36 -9.81 -18.96
C GLN A 162 15.09 -8.85 -19.93
N ASN A 163 14.33 -8.17 -20.81
CA ASN A 163 14.89 -7.19 -21.74
C ASN A 163 14.77 -5.78 -21.16
N TYR A 164 15.81 -5.35 -20.46
CA TYR A 164 15.90 -4.04 -19.81
C TYR A 164 16.00 -2.87 -20.80
N GLY A 165 16.28 -3.09 -22.08
CA GLY A 165 16.25 -2.03 -23.10
C GLY A 165 14.86 -1.38 -23.25
N LEU A 166 13.81 -2.10 -22.84
CA LEU A 166 12.44 -1.58 -22.80
C LEU A 166 12.21 -0.53 -21.69
N TRP A 167 13.10 -0.41 -20.71
CA TRP A 167 13.02 0.64 -19.69
C TRP A 167 13.10 2.03 -20.27
N ARG A 168 13.81 2.23 -21.39
CA ARG A 168 13.83 3.54 -22.08
C ARG A 168 12.43 3.97 -22.51
N TYR A 169 11.63 3.04 -23.03
CA TYR A 169 10.26 3.30 -23.46
C TYR A 169 9.32 3.47 -22.26
N ALA A 170 9.47 2.63 -21.23
CA ALA A 170 8.70 2.77 -20.00
C ALA A 170 8.95 4.14 -19.35
N SER A 171 10.22 4.52 -19.19
CA SER A 171 10.65 5.80 -18.60
C SER A 171 10.09 6.98 -19.37
N PHE A 172 10.24 6.98 -20.71
CA PHE A 172 9.66 8.03 -21.55
C PHE A 172 8.14 8.14 -21.39
N MET A 173 7.42 7.01 -21.38
CA MET A 173 5.96 7.02 -21.30
C MET A 173 5.45 7.47 -19.93
N MET A 174 6.09 7.06 -18.83
CA MET A 174 5.66 7.43 -17.48
C MET A 174 6.07 8.87 -17.12
N THR A 175 7.13 9.43 -17.69
CA THR A 175 7.55 10.81 -17.38
C THR A 175 7.07 11.80 -18.44
N GLY A 176 7.75 11.87 -19.58
CA GLY A 176 7.40 12.79 -20.67
C GLY A 176 6.02 12.51 -21.26
N GLY A 177 5.64 11.24 -21.40
CA GLY A 177 4.31 10.86 -21.89
C GLY A 177 3.18 11.38 -21.00
N VAL A 178 3.34 11.24 -19.69
CA VAL A 178 2.41 11.79 -18.69
C VAL A 178 2.41 13.31 -18.70
N GLN A 179 3.58 13.94 -18.73
CA GLN A 179 3.71 15.40 -18.78
C GLN A 179 3.03 16.02 -20.01
N ALA A 180 3.10 15.33 -21.16
CA ALA A 180 2.44 15.74 -22.39
C ALA A 180 0.91 15.62 -22.36
N ALA A 181 0.35 14.83 -21.44
CA ALA A 181 -1.10 14.71 -21.25
C ALA A 181 -1.71 15.90 -20.51
N ARG A 182 -0.87 16.78 -19.95
CA ARG A 182 -1.30 17.94 -19.18
C ARG A 182 -1.62 19.11 -20.09
N THR A 183 -2.84 19.62 -19.99
CA THR A 183 -3.30 20.82 -20.70
C THR A 183 -3.14 22.06 -19.81
N GLU A 184 -3.47 21.94 -18.52
CA GLU A 184 -3.44 23.07 -17.58
C GLU A 184 -2.35 22.95 -16.52
N LYS A 185 -1.73 24.08 -16.17
CA LYS A 185 -0.75 24.16 -15.09
C LYS A 185 -1.46 24.52 -13.78
N LYS A 186 -1.58 23.54 -12.88
CA LYS A 186 -2.06 23.79 -11.53
C LYS A 186 -1.02 24.58 -10.72
N GLY A 187 -1.44 25.73 -10.22
CA GLY A 187 -0.64 26.56 -9.31
C GLY A 187 -0.71 26.07 -7.85
N GLY A 188 0.18 26.62 -7.02
CA GLY A 188 0.20 26.37 -5.57
C GLY A 188 1.14 25.26 -5.13
N TYR A 189 1.27 25.13 -3.80
CA TYR A 189 2.06 24.08 -3.17
C TYR A 189 1.27 22.76 -3.16
N ILE A 190 1.90 21.70 -3.67
CA ILE A 190 1.34 20.34 -3.66
C ILE A 190 2.28 19.48 -2.83
N ALA A 191 1.75 18.89 -1.76
CA ALA A 191 2.48 17.95 -0.94
C ALA A 191 2.49 16.57 -1.61
N PHE A 192 3.58 16.26 -2.31
CA PHE A 192 3.80 14.95 -2.92
C PHE A 192 3.93 13.86 -1.84
N ARG A 193 3.42 12.66 -2.14
CA ARG A 193 3.31 11.55 -1.21
C ARG A 193 4.07 10.32 -1.72
N PRO A 194 4.62 9.50 -0.82
CA PRO A 194 5.17 8.20 -1.20
C PRO A 194 4.08 7.23 -1.66
N PRO A 195 4.42 6.21 -2.47
CA PRO A 195 3.46 5.27 -3.01
C PRO A 195 2.73 4.52 -1.89
N GLY A 196 1.40 4.66 -1.84
CA GLY A 196 0.57 3.90 -0.91
C GLY A 196 0.47 2.41 -1.32
N TYR A 197 0.81 2.09 -2.57
CA TYR A 197 0.69 0.75 -3.15
C TYR A 197 1.43 -0.32 -2.34
N TRP A 198 2.69 -0.10 -1.98
CA TRP A 198 3.47 -1.08 -1.21
C TRP A 198 2.91 -1.30 0.18
N ARG A 199 2.45 -0.22 0.85
CA ARG A 199 1.77 -0.31 2.14
C ARG A 199 0.49 -1.15 2.02
N ARG A 200 -0.35 -0.89 1.01
CA ARG A 200 -1.58 -1.65 0.74
C ARG A 200 -1.27 -3.13 0.44
N MET A 201 -0.25 -3.40 -0.36
CA MET A 201 0.18 -4.77 -0.66
C MET A 201 0.70 -5.51 0.57
N GLY A 202 1.46 -4.83 1.44
CA GLY A 202 1.95 -5.37 2.70
C GLY A 202 0.79 -5.72 3.64
N GLN A 203 -0.15 -4.78 3.84
CA GLN A 203 -1.33 -4.96 4.70
C GLN A 203 -2.20 -6.14 4.24
N THR A 204 -2.40 -6.30 2.94
CA THR A 204 -3.23 -7.37 2.38
C THR A 204 -2.49 -8.69 2.17
N ARG A 205 -1.18 -8.77 2.46
CA ARG A 205 -0.37 -9.97 2.17
C ARG A 205 -0.90 -11.20 2.90
N GLY A 206 -1.21 -11.10 4.18
CA GLY A 206 -1.75 -12.20 4.98
C GLY A 206 -3.09 -12.70 4.46
N ALA A 207 -4.05 -11.79 4.28
CA ALA A 207 -5.37 -12.14 3.75
C ALA A 207 -5.31 -12.77 2.34
N ARG A 208 -4.42 -12.27 1.48
CA ARG A 208 -4.18 -12.85 0.15
C ARG A 208 -3.57 -14.24 0.22
N GLN A 209 -2.64 -14.48 1.14
CA GLN A 209 -2.03 -15.78 1.34
C GLN A 209 -3.05 -16.83 1.82
N VAL A 210 -3.90 -16.49 2.80
CA VAL A 210 -4.98 -17.37 3.27
C VAL A 210 -5.97 -17.67 2.13
N ARG A 211 -6.34 -16.64 1.35
CA ARG A 211 -7.22 -16.81 0.19
C ARG A 211 -6.61 -17.70 -0.90
N GLU A 212 -5.32 -17.53 -1.18
CA GLU A 212 -4.60 -18.36 -2.15
C GLU A 212 -4.52 -19.82 -1.69
N SER A 213 -4.25 -20.05 -0.40
CA SER A 213 -4.20 -21.38 0.19
C SER A 213 -5.57 -22.09 0.12
N ALA A 214 -6.64 -21.41 0.54
CA ALA A 214 -8.01 -21.95 0.46
C ALA A 214 -8.40 -22.28 -0.99
N ALA A 215 -8.15 -21.35 -1.92
CA ALA A 215 -8.44 -21.56 -3.33
C ALA A 215 -7.60 -22.67 -3.96
N GLY A 216 -6.34 -22.85 -3.52
CA GLY A 216 -5.49 -23.95 -3.95
C GLY A 216 -6.03 -25.32 -3.49
N LYS A 217 -6.56 -25.42 -2.26
CA LYS A 217 -7.20 -26.64 -1.76
C LYS A 217 -8.47 -26.98 -2.55
N ILE A 218 -9.35 -26.00 -2.74
CA ILE A 218 -10.56 -26.14 -3.55
C ILE A 218 -10.21 -26.52 -5.00
N GLY A 219 -9.24 -25.83 -5.61
CA GLY A 219 -8.81 -26.09 -6.98
C GLY A 219 -8.28 -27.50 -7.18
N ARG A 220 -7.47 -28.01 -6.24
CA ARG A 220 -6.96 -29.39 -6.27
C ARG A 220 -8.09 -30.41 -6.19
N HIS A 221 -9.08 -30.20 -5.32
CA HIS A 221 -10.19 -31.14 -5.16
C HIS A 221 -11.16 -31.12 -6.35
N CYS A 222 -11.46 -29.94 -6.91
CA CYS A 222 -12.37 -29.78 -8.03
C CYS A 222 -11.70 -29.92 -9.41
N HIS A 223 -10.39 -30.16 -9.47
CA HIS A 223 -9.60 -30.21 -10.71
C HIS A 223 -9.71 -28.94 -11.58
N ILE A 224 -9.73 -27.77 -10.93
CA ILE A 224 -9.79 -26.46 -11.60
C ILE A 224 -8.60 -25.59 -11.23
N SER A 225 -8.35 -24.56 -12.03
CA SER A 225 -7.31 -23.57 -11.71
C SER A 225 -7.64 -22.78 -10.44
N SER A 226 -6.63 -22.37 -9.68
CA SER A 226 -6.79 -21.50 -8.50
C SER A 226 -7.50 -20.18 -8.84
N ARG A 227 -7.35 -19.69 -10.08
CA ARG A 227 -8.05 -18.50 -10.58
C ARG A 227 -9.56 -18.73 -10.64
N MET A 228 -9.98 -19.86 -11.21
CA MET A 228 -11.39 -20.24 -11.28
C MET A 228 -11.97 -20.54 -9.89
N ALA A 229 -11.19 -21.20 -9.03
CA ALA A 229 -11.59 -21.45 -7.65
C ALA A 229 -11.86 -20.14 -6.88
N LYS A 230 -11.01 -19.12 -7.05
CA LYS A 230 -11.19 -17.78 -6.44
C LYS A 230 -12.42 -17.04 -6.96
N GLY A 231 -12.70 -17.14 -8.26
CA GLY A 231 -13.81 -16.41 -8.89
C GLY A 231 -15.17 -17.03 -8.59
N GLU A 232 -15.29 -18.35 -8.74
CA GLU A 232 -16.59 -19.01 -8.81
C GLU A 232 -16.86 -19.94 -7.61
N MET A 233 -15.83 -20.61 -7.07
CA MET A 233 -16.06 -21.70 -6.12
C MET A 233 -16.02 -21.29 -4.65
N MET A 234 -15.31 -20.22 -4.27
CA MET A 234 -15.19 -19.83 -2.85
C MET A 234 -16.56 -19.57 -2.21
N GLY A 235 -17.51 -18.97 -2.94
CA GLY A 235 -18.86 -18.71 -2.44
C GLY A 235 -19.65 -19.99 -2.17
N LEU A 236 -19.51 -21.00 -3.03
CA LEU A 236 -20.15 -22.30 -2.85
C LEU A 236 -19.62 -23.01 -1.60
N PHE A 237 -18.29 -23.09 -1.44
CA PHE A 237 -17.69 -23.72 -0.27
C PHE A 237 -17.99 -22.96 1.03
N ALA A 238 -18.12 -21.64 0.97
CA ALA A 238 -18.62 -20.83 2.08
C ALA A 238 -20.05 -21.21 2.49
N LEU A 239 -20.94 -21.49 1.53
CA LEU A 239 -22.30 -21.94 1.80
C LEU A 239 -22.31 -23.35 2.43
N LEU A 240 -21.52 -24.28 1.90
CA LEU A 240 -21.40 -25.63 2.44
C LEU A 240 -20.84 -25.64 3.88
N LEU A 241 -19.91 -24.72 4.20
CA LEU A 241 -19.36 -24.56 5.55
C LEU A 241 -20.36 -23.97 6.56
N LYS A 242 -21.43 -23.31 6.11
CA LYS A 242 -22.46 -22.76 7.00
C LYS A 242 -23.37 -23.85 7.55
N ASP A 243 -23.58 -24.92 6.78
CA ASP A 243 -24.42 -26.05 7.14
C ASP A 243 -23.77 -26.89 8.26
N PRO A 244 -24.46 -27.15 9.39
CA PRO A 244 -23.86 -27.82 10.55
C PRO A 244 -23.50 -29.29 10.31
N GLU A 245 -24.19 -29.98 9.40
CA GLU A 245 -23.90 -31.38 9.08
C GLU A 245 -22.80 -31.53 8.01
N THR A 246 -22.84 -30.67 6.99
CA THR A 246 -21.95 -30.74 5.82
C THR A 246 -20.64 -29.99 6.07
N GLY A 247 -20.67 -28.92 6.85
CA GLY A 247 -19.51 -28.04 7.07
C GLY A 247 -18.28 -28.76 7.64
N PRO A 248 -18.39 -29.53 8.74
CA PRO A 248 -17.26 -30.30 9.27
C PRO A 248 -16.69 -31.31 8.28
N LYS A 249 -17.54 -31.98 7.48
CA LYS A 249 -17.12 -32.94 6.46
C LYS A 249 -16.33 -32.26 5.34
N VAL A 250 -16.78 -31.10 4.89
CA VAL A 250 -16.10 -30.31 3.85
C VAL A 250 -14.77 -29.75 4.38
N ALA A 251 -14.76 -29.29 5.62
CA ALA A 251 -13.53 -28.82 6.28
C ALA A 251 -12.50 -29.94 6.44
N ALA A 252 -12.94 -31.15 6.78
CA ALA A 252 -12.07 -32.34 6.84
C ALA A 252 -11.56 -32.74 5.45
N LEU A 253 -12.47 -32.86 4.47
CA LEU A 253 -12.14 -33.28 3.10
C LEU A 253 -11.08 -32.40 2.43
N LEU A 254 -11.16 -31.08 2.64
CA LEU A 254 -10.22 -30.11 2.08
C LEU A 254 -9.06 -29.76 3.02
N ASP A 255 -9.06 -30.31 4.24
CA ASP A 255 -8.16 -29.96 5.34
C ASP A 255 -8.04 -28.44 5.54
N PHE A 256 -9.16 -27.74 5.70
CA PHE A 256 -9.14 -26.29 5.90
C PHE A 256 -8.55 -25.92 7.27
N THR A 257 -7.73 -24.85 7.27
CA THR A 257 -7.22 -24.25 8.51
C THR A 257 -8.26 -23.34 9.15
N VAL A 258 -8.06 -23.00 10.42
CA VAL A 258 -8.93 -22.06 11.16
C VAL A 258 -9.07 -20.73 10.43
N GLU A 259 -7.98 -20.21 9.87
CA GLU A 259 -7.98 -18.94 9.12
C GLU A 259 -8.75 -19.03 7.80
N GLU A 260 -8.67 -20.17 7.10
CA GLU A 260 -9.39 -20.40 5.84
C GLU A 260 -10.90 -20.57 6.08
N ILE A 261 -11.29 -21.30 7.13
CA ILE A 261 -12.69 -21.44 7.55
C ILE A 261 -13.26 -20.06 7.93
N ALA A 262 -12.50 -19.29 8.72
CA ALA A 262 -12.89 -17.94 9.11
C ALA A 262 -13.06 -17.01 7.89
N LEU A 263 -12.14 -17.08 6.93
CA LEU A 263 -12.20 -16.33 5.67
C LEU A 263 -13.47 -16.68 4.87
N LEU A 264 -13.77 -17.97 4.70
CA LEU A 264 -14.92 -18.43 3.93
C LEU A 264 -16.25 -18.08 4.63
N LEU A 265 -16.29 -18.13 5.95
CA LEU A 265 -17.47 -17.75 6.73
C LEU A 265 -17.63 -16.22 6.88
N GLY A 266 -16.63 -15.42 6.52
CA GLY A 266 -16.62 -13.97 6.75
C GLY A 266 -16.57 -13.59 8.23
N THR A 267 -15.98 -14.44 9.08
CA THR A 267 -15.92 -14.26 10.54
C THR A 267 -14.48 -14.14 11.03
N LYS A 268 -14.30 -13.80 12.31
CA LYS A 268 -12.97 -13.80 12.94
C LYS A 268 -12.53 -15.24 13.25
N PRO A 269 -11.22 -15.55 13.15
CA PRO A 269 -10.67 -16.87 13.51
C PRO A 269 -11.01 -17.32 14.94
N THR A 270 -11.22 -16.37 15.85
CA THR A 270 -11.50 -16.61 17.28
C THR A 270 -12.95 -16.99 17.59
N THR A 271 -13.80 -17.14 16.56
CA THR A 271 -15.23 -17.39 16.78
C THR A 271 -15.46 -18.84 17.19
N LYS A 272 -16.28 -19.08 18.23
CA LYS A 272 -16.63 -20.43 18.71
C LYS A 272 -17.17 -21.36 17.61
N LYS A 273 -17.82 -20.80 16.57
CA LYS A 273 -18.31 -21.56 15.42
C LYS A 273 -17.15 -22.14 14.59
N VAL A 274 -16.08 -21.35 14.37
CA VAL A 274 -14.90 -21.77 13.61
C VAL A 274 -14.15 -22.87 14.34
N SER A 275 -13.95 -22.72 15.67
CA SER A 275 -13.28 -23.75 16.48
C SER A 275 -14.09 -25.05 16.50
N LYS A 276 -15.42 -24.99 16.69
CA LYS A 276 -16.29 -26.17 16.64
C LYS A 276 -16.24 -26.89 15.30
N ILE A 277 -16.26 -26.16 14.18
CA ILE A 277 -16.15 -26.77 12.85
C ILE A 277 -14.80 -27.45 12.66
N ARG A 278 -13.70 -26.81 13.13
CA ARG A 278 -12.36 -27.39 13.04
C ARG A 278 -12.21 -28.64 13.92
N GLU A 279 -12.67 -28.59 15.18
CA GLU A 279 -12.63 -29.74 16.08
C GLU A 279 -13.46 -30.92 15.54
N ALA A 280 -14.64 -30.64 14.98
CA ALA A 280 -15.46 -31.68 14.36
C ALA A 280 -14.79 -32.25 13.09
N ALA A 281 -14.10 -31.42 12.30
CA ALA A 281 -13.33 -31.88 11.14
C ALA A 281 -12.12 -32.72 11.55
N GLU A 282 -11.41 -32.36 12.63
CA GLU A 282 -10.27 -33.12 13.15
C GLU A 282 -10.69 -34.50 13.63
N ARG A 283 -11.84 -34.63 14.32
CA ARG A 283 -12.38 -35.93 14.71
C ARG A 283 -12.67 -36.83 13.51
N ILE A 284 -13.23 -36.27 12.43
CA ILE A 284 -13.49 -37.03 11.20
C ILE A 284 -12.17 -37.51 10.59
N LEU A 285 -11.16 -36.64 10.52
CA LEU A 285 -9.83 -37.01 10.00
C LEU A 285 -9.12 -38.07 10.87
N GLU A 286 -9.28 -38.00 12.20
CA GLU A 286 -8.76 -39.01 13.12
C GLU A 286 -9.47 -40.35 12.96
N GLU A 287 -10.80 -40.36 12.87
CA GLU A 287 -11.61 -41.56 12.59
C GLU A 287 -11.20 -42.21 11.27
N ASP A 288 -11.06 -41.42 10.20
CA ASP A 288 -10.61 -41.90 8.89
C ASP A 288 -9.20 -42.51 8.97
N ARG A 289 -8.25 -41.82 9.64
CA ARG A 289 -6.89 -42.34 9.84
C ARG A 289 -6.84 -43.64 10.65
N VAL A 290 -7.61 -43.73 11.73
CA VAL A 290 -7.69 -44.96 12.53
C VAL A 290 -8.23 -46.10 11.67
N SER A 291 -9.26 -45.85 10.87
CA SER A 291 -9.82 -46.85 9.97
C SER A 291 -8.84 -47.30 8.87
N GLU A 292 -8.03 -46.38 8.33
CA GLU A 292 -6.98 -46.69 7.36
C GLU A 292 -5.86 -47.54 7.98
N ILE A 293 -5.43 -47.22 9.22
CA ILE A 293 -4.42 -47.98 9.95
C ILE A 293 -4.93 -49.39 10.27
N GLU A 294 -6.16 -49.53 10.76
CA GLU A 294 -6.78 -50.83 11.02
C GLU A 294 -6.94 -51.67 9.75
N GLY A 295 -7.29 -51.02 8.62
CA GLY A 295 -7.34 -51.66 7.31
C GLY A 295 -5.97 -52.10 6.79
N ALA A 296 -4.93 -51.29 6.99
CA ALA A 296 -3.56 -51.58 6.58
C ALA A 296 -2.88 -52.66 7.44
N TRP A 297 -3.26 -52.76 8.72
CA TRP A 297 -2.74 -53.77 9.67
C TRP A 297 -3.57 -55.08 9.68
N GLY A 298 -4.51 -55.27 8.76
CA GLY A 298 -5.18 -56.55 8.52
C GLY A 298 -6.45 -56.81 9.34
N GLY A 299 -7.11 -55.76 9.85
CA GLY A 299 -8.39 -55.87 10.53
C GLY A 299 -9.51 -56.35 9.58
N ALA A 300 -10.08 -57.52 9.86
CA ALA A 300 -11.24 -58.04 9.14
C ALA A 300 -12.42 -57.04 9.23
N LYS A 301 -12.97 -56.64 8.06
CA LYS A 301 -14.20 -55.82 7.98
C LYS A 301 -15.32 -56.43 8.83
N LYS A 302 -15.70 -55.76 9.92
CA LYS A 302 -16.99 -56.03 10.60
C LYS A 302 -18.14 -55.52 9.71
N PRO A 303 -19.28 -56.24 9.62
CA PRO A 303 -20.34 -55.89 8.68
C PRO A 303 -21.11 -54.64 9.09
N GLU A 304 -21.26 -53.69 8.16
CA GLU A 304 -21.95 -52.37 8.22
C GLU A 304 -23.38 -52.35 8.81
N LYS A 305 -24.01 -53.50 9.08
CA LYS A 305 -25.42 -53.58 9.46
C LYS A 305 -25.69 -53.38 10.95
N ALA A 306 -24.68 -53.46 11.83
CA ALA A 306 -24.86 -53.28 13.27
C ALA A 306 -24.82 -51.80 13.71
N GLU A 307 -23.83 -51.02 13.23
CA GLU A 307 -23.66 -49.61 13.64
C GLU A 307 -24.77 -48.68 13.14
N LYS A 308 -25.35 -48.97 11.97
CA LYS A 308 -26.45 -48.16 11.41
C LYS A 308 -27.71 -48.20 12.28
N ARG A 309 -27.84 -49.21 13.15
CA ARG A 309 -28.96 -49.39 14.08
C ARG A 309 -28.73 -48.71 15.44
N GLU A 310 -27.48 -48.52 15.85
CA GLU A 310 -27.10 -47.74 17.03
C GLU A 310 -27.04 -46.24 16.76
N ARG A 311 -26.48 -45.80 15.62
CA ARG A 311 -26.44 -44.37 15.22
C ARG A 311 -27.85 -43.77 15.09
N ARG A 312 -28.80 -44.51 14.52
CA ARG A 312 -30.22 -44.11 14.45
C ARG A 312 -30.92 -43.99 15.80
N ARG A 313 -30.45 -44.70 16.84
CA ARG A 313 -31.00 -44.60 18.21
C ARG A 313 -30.38 -43.44 18.98
N ALA A 314 -29.10 -43.13 18.76
CA ALA A 314 -28.42 -42.00 19.36
C ALA A 314 -28.83 -40.64 18.76
N ASP A 315 -29.03 -40.56 17.44
CA ASP A 315 -29.50 -39.33 16.77
C ASP A 315 -30.93 -38.95 17.17
N LYS A 316 -31.79 -39.95 17.44
CA LYS A 316 -33.16 -39.70 17.91
C LYS A 316 -33.17 -39.13 19.34
N ALA A 317 -32.28 -39.61 20.22
CA ALA A 317 -32.18 -39.12 21.60
C ALA A 317 -31.50 -37.74 21.72
N ARG A 318 -30.68 -37.32 20.74
CA ARG A 318 -30.08 -35.97 20.71
C ARG A 318 -30.99 -34.92 20.09
N LYS A 319 -31.90 -35.33 19.19
CA LYS A 319 -32.89 -34.44 18.57
C LYS A 319 -33.91 -33.92 19.59
N ASP A 320 -34.32 -34.79 20.52
CA ASP A 320 -35.24 -34.43 21.61
C ASP A 320 -34.63 -33.43 22.62
N ALA A 321 -33.30 -33.22 22.61
CA ALA A 321 -32.60 -32.24 23.47
C ALA A 321 -32.26 -30.92 22.75
N PHE A 322 -32.60 -30.79 21.46
CA PHE A 322 -32.30 -29.60 20.65
C PHE A 322 -33.54 -28.72 20.41
N ASP A 323 -34.72 -29.15 20.85
CA ASP A 323 -36.01 -28.45 20.67
C ASP A 323 -36.53 -27.75 21.95
N GLU A 324 -35.80 -27.77 23.07
CA GLU A 324 -36.15 -27.02 24.29
C GLU A 324 -35.07 -25.95 24.58
N ASP A 325 -35.07 -24.87 23.81
CA ASP A 325 -34.68 -23.52 24.26
C ASP A 325 -34.82 -22.54 23.10
N ASP A 326 -36.06 -22.12 22.85
CA ASP A 326 -36.34 -20.80 22.28
C ASP A 326 -37.32 -20.08 23.23
N PRO A 327 -36.99 -18.86 23.65
CA PRO A 327 -37.99 -17.82 23.42
C PRO A 327 -37.42 -16.61 22.67
N GLU A 328 -38.14 -16.33 21.58
CA GLU A 328 -38.31 -15.10 20.82
C GLU A 328 -37.66 -13.81 21.36
N ALA A 329 -36.96 -13.11 20.46
CA ALA A 329 -37.05 -11.65 20.37
C ALA A 329 -36.78 -11.14 18.95
N GLY A 330 -37.87 -10.75 18.28
CA GLY A 330 -37.99 -9.39 17.75
C GLY A 330 -37.27 -9.07 16.43
N SER A 331 -38.07 -9.01 15.38
CA SER A 331 -37.88 -8.17 14.21
C SER A 331 -37.28 -6.79 14.52
N LYS A 332 -36.21 -6.43 13.82
CA LYS A 332 -35.93 -5.06 13.35
C LYS A 332 -34.99 -5.12 12.15
N ALA A 333 -35.57 -4.85 10.98
CA ALA A 333 -34.83 -4.30 9.86
C ALA A 333 -34.24 -2.95 10.28
N ALA A 334 -32.97 -2.72 9.96
CA ALA A 334 -32.38 -1.40 9.90
C ALA A 334 -31.29 -1.44 8.82
N ASP A 335 -31.65 -0.79 7.73
CA ASP A 335 -30.80 -0.41 6.61
C ASP A 335 -29.49 0.24 7.07
N LEU A 336 -28.41 -0.05 6.34
CA LEU A 336 -27.27 0.86 6.27
C LEU A 336 -27.27 1.43 4.87
N ASP A 337 -27.66 2.69 4.82
CA ASP A 337 -27.73 3.55 3.65
C ASP A 337 -26.44 3.52 2.81
N GLU A 338 -26.62 3.18 1.54
CA GLU A 338 -25.82 3.68 0.45
C GLU A 338 -26.26 5.13 0.17
N GLU A 339 -25.37 6.11 0.28
CA GLU A 339 -25.57 7.38 -0.43
C GLU A 339 -24.96 7.27 -1.84
N PRO A 340 -25.75 7.45 -2.91
CA PRO A 340 -25.24 7.57 -4.26
C PRO A 340 -24.90 9.01 -4.61
N VAL A 341 -23.79 9.17 -5.34
CA VAL A 341 -23.36 10.40 -6.00
C VAL A 341 -24.27 10.65 -7.21
N GLU A 342 -25.11 11.70 -7.17
CA GLU A 342 -25.85 12.21 -8.33
C GLU A 342 -24.90 12.98 -9.26
N ASP A 343 -24.76 12.48 -10.49
CA ASP A 343 -24.18 13.19 -11.62
C ASP A 343 -25.33 13.85 -12.40
N ARG A 344 -25.36 15.19 -12.47
CA ARG A 344 -26.34 15.95 -13.27
C ARG A 344 -25.63 16.95 -14.17
N SER A 345 -25.98 16.89 -15.45
CA SER A 345 -25.87 17.98 -16.43
C SER A 345 -26.75 17.64 -17.65
N PRO A 346 -27.16 18.60 -18.49
CA PRO A 346 -28.13 19.66 -18.18
C PRO A 346 -29.17 19.85 -19.30
N LYS A 347 -30.32 20.50 -19.04
CA LYS A 347 -31.07 21.24 -20.09
C LYS A 347 -31.75 22.48 -19.52
N ASN A 348 -31.94 23.43 -20.43
CA ASN A 348 -31.85 24.87 -20.30
C ASN A 348 -33.22 25.58 -20.48
N GLY A 349 -33.29 26.84 -20.04
CA GLY A 349 -34.33 27.84 -20.35
C GLY A 349 -35.39 27.99 -19.26
N GLY A 350 -35.75 29.16 -18.74
CA GLY A 350 -35.44 30.56 -19.04
C GLY A 350 -36.54 31.44 -18.40
N GLU A 351 -36.22 32.71 -18.14
CA GLU A 351 -37.11 33.83 -17.74
C GLU A 351 -37.37 34.14 -16.23
N SER A 352 -36.48 35.02 -15.72
CA SER A 352 -36.69 36.41 -15.22
C SER A 352 -37.64 36.82 -14.08
N SER A 353 -37.14 37.86 -13.38
CA SER A 353 -37.74 38.78 -12.38
C SER A 353 -37.70 38.29 -10.93
N GLU A 354 -37.36 39.07 -9.90
CA GLU A 354 -36.93 40.47 -9.77
C GLU A 354 -36.25 40.67 -8.40
N VAL A 355 -35.47 41.76 -8.31
CA VAL A 355 -34.66 42.34 -7.23
C VAL A 355 -35.26 42.33 -5.80
N THR A 356 -34.45 41.97 -4.78
CA THR A 356 -34.29 42.75 -3.52
C THR A 356 -33.12 42.26 -2.65
N GLU A 357 -32.22 43.18 -2.28
CA GLU A 357 -31.23 43.11 -1.18
C GLU A 357 -31.42 44.40 -0.35
N PRO A 358 -30.84 44.56 0.86
CA PRO A 358 -30.43 43.57 1.87
C PRO A 358 -30.80 44.03 3.32
N GLU A 359 -30.65 43.15 4.33
CA GLU A 359 -30.39 43.61 5.71
C GLU A 359 -29.17 42.87 6.31
N LYS A 360 -28.24 43.68 6.84
CA LYS A 360 -27.02 43.27 7.53
C LYS A 360 -27.36 42.95 8.98
N ASP A 361 -26.86 41.83 9.50
CA ASP A 361 -26.73 41.64 10.95
C ASP A 361 -25.27 41.33 11.30
N ASP A 362 -24.78 42.09 12.28
CA ASP A 362 -23.39 42.39 12.56
C ASP A 362 -23.03 41.70 13.87
N ARG A 363 -22.43 40.51 13.82
CA ARG A 363 -21.95 39.80 15.02
C ARG A 363 -20.51 39.32 14.87
N ARG A 364 -19.60 40.24 15.23
CA ARG A 364 -18.18 40.00 15.55
C ARG A 364 -18.05 38.89 16.60
N GLN A 365 -17.43 37.78 16.23
CA GLN A 365 -16.84 36.82 17.17
C GLN A 365 -15.42 37.27 17.52
N ARG A 366 -15.17 37.53 18.81
CA ARG A 366 -13.84 37.82 19.36
C ARG A 366 -13.06 36.50 19.55
N SER A 367 -11.81 36.47 19.13
CA SER A 367 -10.90 35.33 19.26
C SER A 367 -10.00 35.45 20.50
N LEU A 368 -9.52 34.29 20.96
CA LEU A 368 -8.96 34.01 22.29
C LEU A 368 -7.49 34.44 22.46
N PHE A 369 -7.12 35.64 22.01
CA PHE A 369 -5.77 36.21 22.15
C PHE A 369 -5.73 37.70 22.53
N ASP A 370 -6.86 38.28 22.96
CA ASP A 370 -6.85 39.59 23.61
C ASP A 370 -6.70 39.42 25.13
N PHE A 371 -5.46 39.25 25.59
CA PHE A 371 -4.91 39.71 26.87
C PHE A 371 -3.38 39.76 26.84
#